data_AF-A0A350CGF2-F1
#
_entry.id   AF-A0A350CGF2-F1
#
_cell.length_a   1.000
_cell.length_b   1.000
_cell.length_c   1.000
_cell.angle_alpha   90.00
_cell.angle_beta   90.00
_cell.angle_gamma   90.00
#
_symmetry.space_group_name_H-M   'P 1'
#
loop_
_entity.id
_entity.type
_entity.pdbx_description
1 polymer ?
#
loop_
_entity_poly.entity_id
_entity_poly.type
_entity_poly.pdbx_seq_one_letter_code
_entity_poly.pdbx_strand_id
1 'polypeptide(L)'
;MPSVPHQIDGPVAVIGDVHGQTEKLRQIIGQLARLPDVQRRWIVFIGDLVDRGPDPAGTVQVFFDLVKQHGRVTWVCGNHELAMMGSLKLLPSPEYIDYASRWVHNYDTRSTFESWGAPFGDLDALKQAIPEQQRAVMADLPWAVEHPEFLFVHAGMDRNLPFETQIRILRQRDYSLTHPPWLYSKDFILLGAPMDAPVPLVIGHVPVPRVQSALGMIMTDTGAGADGELSCVLLPEGTVLQSQPEIRQRGFSMDGPAPPPPPRRPQVNKPWWKVW
;
A
#
# COMPACT_ATOMS: atom_id res chain seq x y z
N MET A 1 19.94 5.48 1.48
CA MET A 1 19.16 5.29 0.25
C MET A 1 17.86 6.07 0.43
N PRO A 2 17.56 7.07 -0.41
CA PRO A 2 16.37 7.90 -0.24
C PRO A 2 15.08 7.23 -0.74
N SER A 3 15.18 6.15 -1.53
CA SER A 3 14.05 5.51 -2.21
C SER A 3 13.95 4.01 -1.89
N VAL A 4 12.73 3.46 -1.94
CA VAL A 4 12.45 2.01 -1.83
C VAL A 4 12.20 1.40 -3.21
N PRO A 5 12.41 0.08 -3.40
CA PRO A 5 12.18 -0.57 -4.69
C PRO A 5 10.70 -0.54 -5.11
N HIS A 6 10.40 -0.12 -6.34
CA HIS A 6 9.03 -0.07 -6.87
C HIS A 6 8.78 -1.08 -8.01
N GLN A 7 9.79 -1.86 -8.36
CA GLN A 7 9.68 -3.03 -9.22
C GLN A 7 10.34 -4.20 -8.50
N ILE A 8 9.59 -5.27 -8.31
CA ILE A 8 10.02 -6.45 -7.55
C ILE A 8 9.61 -7.73 -8.28
N ASP A 9 10.21 -8.86 -7.90
CA ASP A 9 9.91 -10.18 -8.43
C ASP A 9 10.01 -11.27 -7.35
N GLY A 10 9.41 -12.42 -7.62
CA GLY A 10 9.47 -13.60 -6.75
C GLY A 10 8.41 -13.62 -5.64
N PRO A 11 8.55 -14.50 -4.65
CA PRO A 11 7.56 -14.61 -3.59
C PRO A 11 7.47 -13.32 -2.77
N VAL A 12 6.26 -12.98 -2.30
CA VAL A 12 6.02 -11.79 -1.48
C VAL A 12 5.28 -12.13 -0.19
N ALA A 13 5.50 -11.34 0.85
CA ALA A 13 4.74 -11.28 2.10
C ALA A 13 4.17 -9.86 2.18
N VAL A 14 2.85 -9.73 1.99
CA VAL A 14 2.16 -8.44 1.94
C VAL A 14 1.52 -8.16 3.28
N ILE A 15 2.00 -7.12 3.96
CA ILE A 15 1.49 -6.67 5.25
C ILE A 15 0.44 -5.58 4.99
N GLY A 16 -0.75 -5.78 5.55
CA GLY A 16 -1.85 -4.81 5.50
C GLY A 16 -1.56 -3.53 6.32
N ASP A 17 -2.54 -2.66 6.40
CA ASP A 17 -2.47 -1.37 7.09
C ASP A 17 -2.12 -1.58 8.58
N VAL A 18 -1.04 -0.94 9.03
CA VAL A 18 -0.44 -1.20 10.36
C VAL A 18 -0.90 -0.18 11.39
N HIS A 19 -0.98 1.10 11.00
CA HIS A 19 -1.47 2.21 11.82
C HIS A 19 -0.89 2.22 13.25
N GLY A 20 0.41 2.36 13.41
CA GLY A 20 1.06 2.48 14.73
C GLY A 20 0.98 1.24 15.63
N GLN A 21 0.53 0.09 15.12
CA GLN A 21 0.45 -1.16 15.90
C GLN A 21 1.78 -1.92 15.92
N THR A 22 2.81 -1.33 16.51
CA THR A 22 4.19 -1.88 16.54
C THR A 22 4.24 -3.32 17.04
N GLU A 23 3.48 -3.66 18.08
CA GLU A 23 3.51 -5.01 18.66
C GLU A 23 2.90 -6.05 17.70
N LYS A 24 1.76 -5.74 17.07
CA LYS A 24 1.16 -6.60 16.04
C LYS A 24 2.12 -6.80 14.86
N LEU A 25 2.81 -5.73 14.45
CA LEU A 25 3.82 -5.81 13.41
C LEU A 25 4.98 -6.73 13.81
N ARG A 26 5.54 -6.58 15.01
CA ARG A 26 6.61 -7.45 15.52
C ARG A 26 6.21 -8.93 15.54
N GLN A 27 4.95 -9.22 15.89
CA GLN A 27 4.41 -10.59 15.85
C GLN A 27 4.38 -11.16 14.43
N ILE A 28 3.92 -10.38 13.43
CA ILE A 28 3.97 -10.79 12.01
C ILE A 28 5.41 -11.02 11.56
N ILE A 29 6.32 -10.09 11.85
CA ILE A 29 7.74 -10.22 11.47
C ILE A 29 8.38 -11.46 12.12
N GLY A 30 8.08 -11.74 13.39
CA GLY A 30 8.54 -12.94 14.07
C GLY A 30 8.03 -14.24 13.46
N GLN A 31 6.81 -14.23 12.89
CA GLN A 31 6.29 -15.36 12.11
C GLN A 31 6.98 -15.48 10.76
N LEU A 32 7.17 -14.37 10.03
CA LEU A 32 7.87 -14.35 8.75
C LEU A 32 9.31 -14.86 8.87
N ALA A 33 10.02 -14.48 9.93
CA ALA A 33 11.40 -14.91 10.19
C ALA A 33 11.57 -16.43 10.33
N ARG A 34 10.47 -17.17 10.59
CA ARG A 34 10.46 -18.64 10.70
C ARG A 34 10.16 -19.33 9.36
N LEU A 35 9.79 -18.59 8.33
CA LEU A 35 9.52 -19.16 7.01
C LEU A 35 10.85 -19.62 6.37
N PRO A 36 10.91 -20.83 5.81
CA PRO A 36 12.13 -21.38 5.24
C PRO A 36 12.65 -20.59 4.04
N ASP A 37 11.77 -19.85 3.35
CA ASP A 37 12.06 -19.09 2.16
C ASP A 37 12.08 -17.57 2.39
N VAL A 38 12.04 -17.10 3.65
CA VAL A 38 11.96 -15.67 4.00
C VAL A 38 13.03 -14.85 3.28
N GLN A 39 14.25 -15.36 3.16
CA GLN A 39 15.39 -14.68 2.52
C GLN A 39 15.19 -14.39 1.03
N ARG A 40 14.29 -15.14 0.37
CA ARG A 40 13.93 -14.95 -1.05
C ARG A 40 12.67 -14.11 -1.22
N ARG A 41 11.93 -13.88 -0.14
CA ARG A 41 10.62 -13.24 -0.14
C ARG A 41 10.74 -11.74 0.04
N TRP A 42 10.04 -10.96 -0.76
CA TRP A 42 9.87 -9.53 -0.51
C TRP A 42 8.88 -9.30 0.62
N ILE A 43 9.19 -8.38 1.53
CA ILE A 43 8.23 -7.87 2.51
C ILE A 43 7.66 -6.57 1.96
N VAL A 44 6.37 -6.58 1.63
CA VAL A 44 5.66 -5.45 1.02
C VAL A 44 4.70 -4.87 2.05
N PHE A 45 4.88 -3.61 2.44
CA PHE A 45 3.90 -2.88 3.22
C PHE A 45 2.94 -2.16 2.28
N ILE A 46 1.62 -2.36 2.43
CA ILE A 46 0.62 -1.82 1.49
C ILE A 46 0.21 -0.36 1.78
N GLY A 47 0.89 0.30 2.72
CA GLY A 47 0.63 1.68 3.14
C GLY A 47 0.22 1.75 4.61
N ASP A 48 -0.03 2.97 5.07
CA ASP A 48 -0.65 3.30 6.35
C ASP A 48 0.07 2.64 7.55
N LEU A 49 1.35 2.93 7.71
CA LEU A 49 2.13 2.55 8.91
C LEU A 49 1.90 3.53 10.06
N VAL A 50 1.54 4.77 9.75
CA VAL A 50 1.41 5.86 10.72
C VAL A 50 -0.05 6.10 11.16
N ASP A 51 -0.20 6.94 12.19
CA ASP A 51 -1.46 7.35 12.82
C ASP A 51 -2.31 6.24 13.47
N ARG A 52 -3.37 6.65 14.17
CA ARG A 52 -4.38 5.85 14.91
C ARG A 52 -3.82 5.04 16.08
N GLY A 53 -2.98 4.05 15.83
CA GLY A 53 -2.46 3.16 16.88
C GLY A 53 -1.44 3.86 17.79
N PRO A 54 -0.97 3.14 18.83
CA PRO A 54 -0.25 3.76 19.94
C PRO A 54 1.18 4.19 19.63
N ASP A 55 1.83 3.61 18.61
CA ASP A 55 3.26 3.81 18.35
C ASP A 55 3.63 3.90 16.84
N PRO A 56 3.21 4.96 16.13
CA PRO A 56 3.61 5.21 14.74
C PRO A 56 5.13 5.30 14.52
N ALA A 57 5.88 5.89 15.45
CA ALA A 57 7.34 5.95 15.34
C ALA A 57 7.97 4.54 15.36
N GLY A 58 7.46 3.64 16.20
CA GLY A 58 7.94 2.27 16.29
C GLY A 58 7.64 1.44 15.04
N THR A 59 6.48 1.60 14.38
CA THR A 59 6.18 0.88 13.12
C THR A 59 7.14 1.31 12.01
N VAL A 60 7.40 2.60 11.88
CA VAL A 60 8.40 3.13 10.94
C VAL A 60 9.79 2.61 11.30
N GLN A 61 10.16 2.58 12.58
CA GLN A 61 11.46 2.04 12.99
C GLN A 61 11.62 0.55 12.63
N VAL A 62 10.56 -0.27 12.82
CA VAL A 62 10.58 -1.68 12.41
C VAL A 62 10.80 -1.83 10.90
N PHE A 63 10.16 -0.99 10.08
CA PHE A 63 10.43 -0.97 8.63
C PHE A 63 11.92 -0.73 8.33
N PHE A 64 12.53 0.28 8.96
CA PHE A 64 13.95 0.59 8.74
C PHE A 64 14.90 -0.49 9.24
N ASP A 65 14.55 -1.17 10.34
CA ASP A 65 15.32 -2.30 10.83
C ASP A 65 15.25 -3.49 9.86
N LEU A 66 14.07 -3.76 9.26
CA LEU A 66 13.91 -4.77 8.22
C LEU A 66 14.71 -4.45 6.96
N VAL A 67 14.71 -3.19 6.52
CA VAL A 67 15.52 -2.76 5.36
C VAL A 67 17.00 -3.08 5.61
N LYS A 68 17.51 -2.81 6.82
CA LYS A 68 18.91 -3.10 7.19
C LYS A 68 19.22 -4.59 7.27
N GLN A 69 18.28 -5.40 7.78
CA GLN A 69 18.50 -6.82 8.06
C GLN A 69 18.22 -7.75 6.88
N HIS A 70 17.24 -7.40 6.03
CA HIS A 70 16.70 -8.28 4.99
C HIS A 70 16.96 -7.79 3.55
N GLY A 71 16.92 -6.47 3.33
CA GLY A 71 17.20 -5.85 2.03
C GLY A 71 16.12 -6.04 0.93
N ARG A 72 15.18 -6.99 1.07
CA ARG A 72 14.02 -7.16 0.17
C ARG A 72 12.75 -6.64 0.82
N VAL A 73 12.70 -5.32 1.01
CA VAL A 73 11.58 -4.65 1.69
C VAL A 73 11.15 -3.47 0.85
N THR A 74 9.84 -3.28 0.70
CA THR A 74 9.27 -2.10 0.06
C THR A 74 7.99 -1.66 0.76
N TRP A 75 7.57 -0.43 0.48
CA TRP A 75 6.46 0.24 1.14
C TRP A 75 5.73 1.10 0.12
N VAL A 76 4.44 0.77 -0.11
CA VAL A 76 3.53 1.57 -0.93
C VAL A 76 3.07 2.79 -0.13
N CYS A 77 2.99 3.95 -0.75
CA CYS A 77 2.45 5.15 -0.14
C CYS A 77 0.97 4.95 0.21
N GLY A 78 0.59 5.03 1.49
CA GLY A 78 -0.81 5.15 1.90
C GLY A 78 -1.28 6.60 1.91
N ASN A 79 -2.58 6.82 2.12
CA ASN A 79 -3.09 8.20 2.27
C ASN A 79 -2.61 8.85 3.57
N HIS A 80 -2.32 8.08 4.61
CA HIS A 80 -1.78 8.60 5.86
C HIS A 80 -0.36 9.16 5.67
N GLU A 81 0.53 8.41 5.00
CA GLU A 81 1.87 8.92 4.69
C GLU A 81 1.84 10.13 3.75
N LEU A 82 0.98 10.11 2.72
CA LEU A 82 0.83 11.25 1.82
C LEU A 82 0.40 12.51 2.59
N ALA A 83 -0.59 12.36 3.46
CA ALA A 83 -1.12 13.47 4.26
C ALA A 83 -0.09 14.01 5.25
N MET A 84 0.65 13.12 5.92
CA MET A 84 1.73 13.48 6.84
C MET A 84 2.84 14.24 6.12
N MET A 85 3.40 13.67 5.04
CA MET A 85 4.52 14.30 4.32
C MET A 85 4.11 15.62 3.65
N GLY A 86 2.88 15.72 3.15
CA GLY A 86 2.31 16.97 2.66
C GLY A 86 2.17 18.03 3.75
N SER A 87 1.75 17.63 4.96
CA SER A 87 1.63 18.52 6.12
C SER A 87 2.98 19.07 6.58
N LEU A 88 4.03 18.24 6.54
CA LEU A 88 5.41 18.64 6.87
C LEU A 88 6.10 19.44 5.74
N LYS A 89 5.39 19.74 4.65
CA LYS A 89 5.90 20.44 3.45
C LYS A 89 7.14 19.74 2.89
N LEU A 90 7.06 18.41 2.77
CA LEU A 90 8.11 17.55 2.21
C LEU A 90 7.75 16.97 0.84
N LEU A 91 6.52 17.23 0.35
CA LEU A 91 6.08 16.87 -0.98
C LEU A 91 6.08 18.10 -1.90
N PRO A 92 6.28 17.94 -3.22
CA PRO A 92 6.19 19.02 -4.20
C PRO A 92 4.72 19.38 -4.51
N SER A 93 3.87 19.49 -3.48
CA SER A 93 2.45 19.82 -3.61
C SER A 93 2.24 21.33 -3.70
N PRO A 94 1.28 21.81 -4.50
CA PRO A 94 0.90 23.22 -4.53
C PRO A 94 0.49 23.77 -3.16
N GLU A 95 0.79 25.05 -2.88
CA GLU A 95 0.51 25.69 -1.59
C GLU A 95 -0.97 25.72 -1.21
N TYR A 96 -1.88 25.74 -2.20
CA TYR A 96 -3.32 25.76 -1.96
C TYR A 96 -3.87 24.43 -1.40
N ILE A 97 -3.08 23.34 -1.41
CA ILE A 97 -3.47 22.07 -0.82
C ILE A 97 -3.16 22.10 0.68
N ASP A 98 -4.22 22.24 1.48
CA ASP A 98 -4.12 22.25 2.93
C ASP A 98 -4.08 20.82 3.51
N TYR A 99 -2.92 20.17 3.41
CA TYR A 99 -2.68 18.88 4.06
C TYR A 99 -2.73 18.99 5.59
N ALA A 100 -2.14 20.06 6.15
CA ALA A 100 -1.95 20.23 7.59
C ALA A 100 -3.27 20.16 8.35
N SER A 101 -4.25 20.99 7.97
CA SER A 101 -5.57 21.00 8.60
C SER A 101 -6.26 19.64 8.46
N ARG A 102 -6.21 19.07 7.24
CA ARG A 102 -6.92 17.82 6.95
C ARG A 102 -6.33 16.64 7.71
N TRP A 103 -5.01 16.53 7.76
CA TRP A 103 -4.31 15.44 8.41
C TRP A 103 -4.49 15.53 9.93
N VAL A 104 -4.10 16.65 10.55
CA VAL A 104 -4.12 16.80 12.01
C VAL A 104 -5.51 16.56 12.59
N HIS A 105 -6.58 16.96 11.89
CA HIS A 105 -7.95 16.86 12.41
C HIS A 105 -8.72 15.60 12.01
N ASN A 106 -8.34 14.87 10.96
CA ASN A 106 -9.17 13.76 10.44
C ASN A 106 -8.48 12.38 10.45
N TYR A 107 -7.20 12.30 10.83
CA TYR A 107 -6.40 11.08 10.71
C TYR A 107 -6.08 10.40 12.04
N ASP A 108 -6.56 10.95 13.16
CA ASP A 108 -6.20 10.49 14.52
C ASP A 108 -4.68 10.47 14.74
N THR A 109 -4.09 11.66 14.63
CA THR A 109 -2.63 11.85 14.54
C THR A 109 -1.96 12.06 15.89
N ARG A 110 -2.71 12.08 16.99
CA ARG A 110 -2.16 12.43 18.32
C ARG A 110 -0.99 11.54 18.70
N SER A 111 -1.16 10.23 18.57
CA SER A 111 -0.11 9.24 18.84
C SER A 111 1.09 9.39 17.89
N THR A 112 0.89 9.84 16.65
CA THR A 112 1.99 10.18 15.73
C THR A 112 2.87 11.25 16.36
N PHE A 113 2.32 12.41 16.74
CA PHE A 113 3.12 13.47 17.38
C PHE A 113 3.82 12.97 18.66
N GLU A 114 3.08 12.30 19.54
CA GLU A 114 3.57 11.83 20.84
C GLU A 114 4.69 10.77 20.69
N SER A 115 4.58 9.85 19.72
CA SER A 115 5.55 8.77 19.50
C SER A 115 6.92 9.25 19.02
N TRP A 116 6.98 10.36 18.27
CA TRP A 116 8.25 11.05 17.95
C TRP A 116 8.65 12.09 19.01
N GLY A 117 7.86 12.28 20.07
CA GLY A 117 8.16 13.24 21.13
C GLY A 117 7.88 14.70 20.78
N ALA A 118 7.02 14.96 19.79
CA ALA A 118 6.60 16.30 19.39
C ALA A 118 5.28 16.71 20.08
N PRO A 119 5.09 17.99 20.42
CA PRO A 119 3.79 18.49 20.87
C PRO A 119 2.72 18.30 19.79
N PHE A 120 1.53 17.86 20.19
CA PHE A 120 0.41 17.67 19.26
C PHE A 120 0.07 18.97 18.50
N GLY A 121 0.07 18.88 17.17
CA GLY A 121 -0.21 20.01 16.26
C GLY A 121 1.01 20.87 15.90
N ASP A 122 2.16 20.66 16.54
CA ASP A 122 3.41 21.36 16.19
C ASP A 122 4.14 20.63 15.05
N LEU A 123 3.83 21.04 13.81
CA LEU A 123 4.39 20.42 12.60
C LEU A 123 5.90 20.64 12.46
N ASP A 124 6.43 21.77 12.93
CA ASP A 124 7.86 22.06 12.85
C ASP A 124 8.64 21.21 13.85
N ALA A 125 8.14 21.09 15.09
CA ALA A 125 8.72 20.19 16.08
C ALA A 125 8.66 18.73 15.62
N LEU A 126 7.52 18.28 15.06
CA LEU A 126 7.39 16.94 14.51
C LEU A 126 8.37 16.71 13.35
N LYS A 127 8.46 17.65 12.41
CA LYS A 127 9.42 17.58 11.31
C LYS A 127 10.84 17.41 11.83
N GLN A 128 11.25 18.17 12.86
CA GLN A 128 12.59 18.09 13.44
C GLN A 128 12.84 16.77 14.18
N ALA A 129 11.82 16.25 14.88
CA ALA A 129 11.91 15.02 15.66
C ALA A 129 12.06 13.75 14.82
N ILE A 130 11.40 13.67 13.65
CA ILE A 130 11.49 12.51 12.76
C ILE A 130 12.89 12.48 12.13
N PRO A 131 13.67 11.37 12.22
CA PRO A 131 14.97 11.27 11.57
C PRO A 131 14.94 11.59 10.06
N GLU A 132 15.97 12.29 9.57
CA GLU A 132 16.04 12.73 8.16
C GLU A 132 15.85 11.60 7.16
N GLN A 133 16.45 10.44 7.43
CA GLN A 133 16.32 9.27 6.57
C GLN A 133 14.86 8.77 6.51
N GLN A 134 14.13 8.81 7.63
CA GLN A 134 12.72 8.40 7.67
C GLN A 134 11.85 9.36 6.85
N ARG A 135 12.05 10.68 7.02
CA ARG A 135 11.36 11.71 6.23
C ARG A 135 11.63 11.56 4.74
N ALA A 136 12.89 11.35 4.35
CA ALA A 136 13.28 11.22 2.96
C ALA A 136 12.61 10.02 2.28
N VAL A 137 12.58 8.86 2.94
CA VAL A 137 11.91 7.66 2.40
C VAL A 137 10.40 7.84 2.33
N MET A 138 9.77 8.36 3.39
CA MET A 138 8.31 8.58 3.42
C MET A 138 7.87 9.58 2.34
N ALA A 139 8.68 10.61 2.07
CA ALA A 139 8.40 11.60 1.03
C ALA A 139 8.57 11.05 -0.40
N ASP A 140 9.30 9.94 -0.58
CA ASP A 140 9.58 9.33 -1.88
C ASP A 140 8.92 7.93 -2.03
N LEU A 141 7.91 7.60 -1.23
CA LEU A 141 7.23 6.31 -1.37
C LEU A 141 6.57 6.18 -2.77
N PRO A 142 6.68 5.01 -3.41
CA PRO A 142 5.96 4.73 -4.65
C PRO A 142 4.45 4.65 -4.39
N TRP A 143 3.63 5.19 -5.30
CA TRP A 143 2.17 5.04 -5.22
C TRP A 143 1.70 3.65 -5.69
N ALA A 144 2.57 2.94 -6.41
CA ALA A 144 2.36 1.54 -6.75
C ALA A 144 3.69 0.80 -6.85
N VAL A 145 3.69 -0.48 -6.48
CA VAL A 145 4.83 -1.40 -6.69
C VAL A 145 4.40 -2.44 -7.71
N GLU A 146 5.22 -2.64 -8.74
CA GLU A 146 4.94 -3.55 -9.85
C GLU A 146 5.63 -4.90 -9.65
N HIS A 147 4.88 -5.97 -9.89
CA HIS A 147 5.36 -7.35 -9.87
C HIS A 147 4.80 -8.10 -11.10
N PRO A 148 5.52 -9.08 -11.68
CA PRO A 148 5.05 -9.80 -12.87
C PRO A 148 3.67 -10.45 -12.74
N GLU A 149 3.27 -10.79 -11.52
CA GLU A 149 2.01 -11.48 -11.21
C GLU A 149 1.03 -10.63 -10.38
N PHE A 150 1.43 -9.45 -9.89
CA PHE A 150 0.62 -8.62 -8.98
C PHE A 150 0.89 -7.12 -9.16
N LEU A 151 -0.09 -6.28 -8.84
CA LEU A 151 0.11 -4.85 -8.65
C LEU A 151 -0.24 -4.45 -7.22
N PHE A 152 0.70 -3.86 -6.49
CA PHE A 152 0.46 -3.36 -5.13
C PHE A 152 0.11 -1.87 -5.20
N VAL A 153 -1.08 -1.50 -4.73
CA VAL A 153 -1.56 -0.11 -4.70
C VAL A 153 -2.50 0.05 -3.51
N HIS A 154 -2.38 1.14 -2.76
CA HIS A 154 -3.01 1.23 -1.44
C HIS A 154 -4.54 1.10 -1.46
N ALA A 155 -5.27 1.93 -2.21
CA ALA A 155 -6.74 1.89 -2.25
C ALA A 155 -7.33 1.20 -3.49
N GLY A 156 -6.49 0.82 -4.47
CA GLY A 156 -6.93 0.21 -5.72
C GLY A 156 -6.91 1.18 -6.92
N MET A 157 -7.66 0.84 -7.96
CA MET A 157 -7.76 1.59 -9.22
C MET A 157 -9.21 1.68 -9.67
N ASP A 158 -9.53 2.71 -10.46
CA ASP A 158 -10.87 2.87 -11.04
C ASP A 158 -11.14 1.77 -12.07
N ARG A 159 -12.19 0.98 -11.83
CA ARG A 159 -12.61 -0.12 -12.70
C ARG A 159 -12.86 0.31 -14.15
N ASN A 160 -13.36 1.54 -14.34
CA ASN A 160 -13.89 2.02 -15.61
C ASN A 160 -12.86 2.80 -16.43
N LEU A 161 -11.66 3.03 -15.88
CA LEU A 161 -10.57 3.70 -16.58
C LEU A 161 -9.54 2.67 -17.07
N PRO A 162 -8.93 2.86 -18.26
CA PRO A 162 -7.91 1.95 -18.76
C PRO A 162 -6.74 1.79 -17.78
N PHE A 163 -6.32 0.55 -17.54
CA PHE A 163 -5.22 0.23 -16.63
C PHE A 163 -3.95 1.04 -16.97
N GLU A 164 -3.57 1.08 -18.26
CA GLU A 164 -2.33 1.74 -18.71
C GLU A 164 -2.32 3.26 -18.42
N THR A 165 -3.49 3.92 -18.48
CA THR A 165 -3.59 5.34 -18.14
C THR A 165 -3.31 5.56 -16.66
N GLN A 166 -3.92 4.73 -15.82
CA GLN A 166 -3.84 4.86 -14.37
C GLN A 166 -2.44 4.49 -13.84
N ILE A 167 -1.82 3.40 -14.34
CA ILE A 167 -0.46 3.01 -13.91
C ILE A 167 0.58 4.07 -14.29
N ARG A 168 0.41 4.77 -15.42
CA ARG A 168 1.26 5.90 -15.80
C ARG A 168 1.16 7.06 -14.79
N ILE A 169 -0.04 7.36 -14.30
CA ILE A 169 -0.25 8.38 -13.26
C ILE A 169 0.40 7.94 -11.94
N LEU A 170 0.21 6.68 -11.55
CA LEU A 170 0.81 6.12 -10.33
C LEU A 170 2.35 6.16 -10.36
N ARG A 171 2.96 5.85 -11.51
CA ARG A 171 4.42 5.98 -11.72
C ARG A 171 4.91 7.43 -11.62
N GLN A 172 4.10 8.38 -12.09
CA GLN A 172 4.45 9.81 -12.08
C GLN A 172 4.27 10.46 -10.71
N ARG A 173 3.34 9.96 -9.88
CA ARG A 173 3.01 10.51 -8.55
C ARG A 173 2.64 12.00 -8.63
N ASP A 174 1.50 12.29 -9.25
CA ASP A 174 1.05 13.67 -9.42
C ASP A 174 0.56 14.30 -8.09
N TYR A 175 1.48 14.96 -7.39
CA TYR A 175 1.22 15.66 -6.12
C TYR A 175 0.39 16.95 -6.28
N SER A 176 -0.03 17.33 -7.49
CA SER A 176 -1.01 18.42 -7.69
C SER A 176 -2.44 17.98 -7.37
N LEU A 177 -2.68 16.67 -7.24
CA LEU A 177 -3.97 16.10 -6.88
C LEU A 177 -4.18 16.19 -5.36
N THR A 178 -5.21 16.94 -4.93
CA THR A 178 -5.57 17.09 -3.51
C THR A 178 -6.01 15.79 -2.84
N HIS A 179 -6.60 14.87 -3.61
CA HIS A 179 -7.05 13.54 -3.19
C HIS A 179 -6.88 12.56 -4.35
N PRO A 180 -5.68 12.01 -4.59
CA PRO A 180 -5.48 11.02 -5.63
C PRO A 180 -6.32 9.78 -5.31
N PRO A 181 -7.32 9.42 -6.14
CA PRO A 181 -8.31 8.39 -5.78
C PRO A 181 -7.68 7.01 -5.52
N TRP A 182 -6.54 6.70 -6.14
CA TRP A 182 -5.79 5.45 -5.91
C TRP A 182 -5.24 5.26 -4.50
N LEU A 183 -5.16 6.33 -3.72
CA LEU A 183 -4.76 6.29 -2.31
C LEU A 183 -5.93 6.55 -1.37
N TYR A 184 -7.05 7.12 -1.84
CA TYR A 184 -8.12 7.63 -0.96
C TYR A 184 -9.50 6.98 -1.19
N SER A 185 -9.77 6.46 -2.38
CA SER A 185 -11.13 6.03 -2.76
C SER A 185 -11.56 4.82 -1.94
N LYS A 186 -12.71 4.94 -1.28
CA LYS A 186 -13.35 3.81 -0.58
C LYS A 186 -14.27 3.00 -1.50
N ASP A 187 -14.48 3.46 -2.72
CA ASP A 187 -15.42 2.83 -3.66
C ASP A 187 -14.75 1.75 -4.50
N PHE A 188 -13.43 1.83 -4.71
CA PHE A 188 -12.69 0.88 -5.56
C PHE A 188 -12.80 -0.56 -5.07
N ILE A 189 -12.78 -0.77 -3.75
CA ILE A 189 -12.96 -2.10 -3.14
C ILE A 189 -14.32 -2.73 -3.50
N LEU A 190 -15.36 -1.92 -3.70
CA LEU A 190 -16.72 -2.38 -4.05
C LEU A 190 -16.86 -2.66 -5.54
N LEU A 191 -16.15 -1.89 -6.37
CA LEU A 191 -16.23 -2.00 -7.83
C LEU A 191 -15.32 -3.11 -8.37
N GLY A 192 -14.17 -3.34 -7.77
CA GLY A 192 -13.16 -4.28 -8.26
C GLY A 192 -12.09 -3.64 -9.14
N ALA A 193 -11.09 -4.45 -9.51
CA ALA A 193 -9.99 -4.03 -10.37
C ALA A 193 -10.47 -3.59 -11.78
N PRO A 194 -9.66 -2.77 -12.49
CA PRO A 194 -9.87 -2.46 -13.91
C PRO A 194 -10.12 -3.71 -14.74
N MET A 195 -11.08 -3.62 -15.67
CA MET A 195 -11.47 -4.76 -16.52
C MET A 195 -10.31 -5.29 -17.39
N ASP A 196 -9.37 -4.41 -17.73
CA ASP A 196 -8.19 -4.67 -18.55
C ASP A 196 -6.90 -4.81 -17.73
N ALA A 197 -7.00 -4.91 -16.39
CA ALA A 197 -5.83 -5.14 -15.54
C ALA A 197 -5.16 -6.48 -15.90
N PRO A 198 -3.85 -6.50 -16.20
CA PRO A 198 -3.16 -7.72 -16.63
C PRO A 198 -2.87 -8.67 -15.45
N VAL A 199 -2.93 -8.16 -14.23
CA VAL A 199 -2.63 -8.89 -12.98
C VAL A 199 -3.60 -8.47 -11.88
N PRO A 200 -3.85 -9.33 -10.87
CA PRO A 200 -4.61 -8.94 -9.68
C PRO A 200 -3.95 -7.78 -8.94
N LEU A 201 -4.79 -6.92 -8.37
CA LEU A 201 -4.36 -5.85 -7.48
C LEU A 201 -4.29 -6.39 -6.05
N VAL A 202 -3.30 -5.96 -5.27
CA VAL A 202 -3.23 -6.20 -3.83
C VAL A 202 -3.38 -4.84 -3.14
N ILE A 203 -4.35 -4.72 -2.24
CA ILE A 203 -4.82 -3.44 -1.69
C ILE A 203 -5.04 -3.50 -0.17
N GLY A 204 -4.98 -2.34 0.48
CA GLY A 204 -5.33 -2.10 1.87
C GLY A 204 -6.51 -1.12 2.00
N HIS A 205 -6.35 -0.08 2.82
CA HIS A 205 -7.18 1.13 2.98
C HIS A 205 -8.58 0.94 3.58
N VAL A 206 -9.38 0.04 2.99
CA VAL A 206 -10.74 -0.23 3.47
C VAL A 206 -10.74 -1.56 4.22
N PRO A 207 -11.02 -1.54 5.54
CA PRO A 207 -10.91 -2.73 6.35
C PRO A 207 -11.98 -3.75 5.97
N VAL A 208 -11.54 -5.00 5.85
CA VAL A 208 -12.39 -6.18 5.66
C VAL A 208 -12.29 -7.11 6.87
N PRO A 209 -13.33 -7.87 7.24
CA PRO A 209 -13.30 -8.72 8.43
C PRO A 209 -12.25 -9.85 8.36
N ARG A 210 -11.80 -10.17 7.15
CA ARG A 210 -10.74 -11.13 6.85
C ARG A 210 -10.16 -10.82 5.49
N VAL A 211 -8.94 -11.29 5.24
CA VAL A 211 -8.32 -11.24 3.92
C VAL A 211 -9.27 -11.88 2.90
N GLN A 212 -9.48 -11.20 1.79
CA GLN A 212 -10.39 -11.63 0.73
C GLN A 212 -9.72 -11.51 -0.62
N SER A 213 -9.97 -12.48 -1.49
CA SER A 213 -9.68 -12.38 -2.92
C SER A 213 -11.00 -12.37 -3.66
N ALA A 214 -11.31 -11.24 -4.29
CA ALA A 214 -12.52 -11.06 -5.07
C ALA A 214 -12.35 -9.92 -6.07
N LEU A 215 -13.08 -9.99 -7.18
CA LEU A 215 -13.16 -8.91 -8.18
C LEU A 215 -11.78 -8.45 -8.72
N GLY A 216 -10.84 -9.39 -8.88
CA GLY A 216 -9.47 -9.10 -9.33
C GLY A 216 -8.59 -8.40 -8.29
N MET A 217 -8.98 -8.43 -7.02
CA MET A 217 -8.25 -7.80 -5.92
C MET A 217 -8.02 -8.77 -4.76
N ILE A 218 -6.90 -8.61 -4.07
CA ILE A 218 -6.58 -9.22 -2.78
C ILE A 218 -6.60 -8.09 -1.74
N MET A 219 -7.61 -8.10 -0.87
CA MET A 219 -7.82 -7.11 0.19
C MET A 219 -7.12 -7.57 1.46
N THR A 220 -6.12 -6.82 1.91
CA THR A 220 -5.24 -7.21 3.03
C THR A 220 -5.45 -6.40 4.31
N ASP A 221 -6.17 -5.27 4.26
CA ASP A 221 -6.49 -4.53 5.49
C ASP A 221 -7.56 -5.27 6.30
N THR A 222 -7.17 -5.82 7.45
CA THR A 222 -8.07 -6.49 8.39
C THR A 222 -8.39 -5.63 9.62
N GLY A 223 -8.18 -4.32 9.53
CA GLY A 223 -8.58 -3.35 10.54
C GLY A 223 -7.64 -3.23 11.72
N ALA A 224 -6.33 -3.46 11.54
CA ALA A 224 -5.36 -3.45 12.63
C ALA A 224 -5.31 -2.11 13.37
N GLY A 225 -5.50 -1.00 12.64
CA GLY A 225 -5.54 0.36 13.19
C GLY A 225 -6.75 0.68 14.06
N ALA A 226 -7.69 -0.25 14.19
CA ALA A 226 -8.78 -0.20 15.17
C ALA A 226 -8.68 -1.47 16.05
N ASP A 227 -9.78 -2.21 16.20
CA ASP A 227 -9.84 -3.41 17.04
C ASP A 227 -9.52 -4.71 16.29
N GLY A 228 -9.22 -4.63 14.99
CA GLY A 228 -8.92 -5.79 14.14
C GLY A 228 -7.49 -6.31 14.31
N GLU A 229 -7.19 -7.44 13.67
CA GLU A 229 -5.83 -8.00 13.65
C GLU A 229 -5.01 -7.44 12.48
N LEU A 230 -3.69 -7.43 12.60
CA LEU A 230 -2.81 -7.20 11.46
C LEU A 230 -2.70 -8.50 10.66
N SER A 231 -2.95 -8.43 9.36
CA SER A 231 -2.76 -9.56 8.46
C SER A 231 -1.51 -9.42 7.60
N CYS A 232 -0.95 -10.56 7.24
CA CYS A 232 0.08 -10.67 6.22
C CYS A 232 -0.25 -11.80 5.26
N VAL A 233 -0.25 -11.54 3.96
CA VAL A 233 -0.54 -12.52 2.92
C VAL A 233 0.74 -12.99 2.25
N LEU A 234 0.99 -14.29 2.27
CA LEU A 234 2.08 -14.92 1.54
C LEU A 234 1.58 -15.27 0.13
N LEU A 235 2.21 -14.69 -0.89
CA LEU A 235 1.93 -14.98 -2.29
C LEU A 235 3.17 -15.59 -2.96
N PRO A 236 2.99 -16.55 -3.89
CA PRO A 236 1.71 -16.92 -4.53
C PRO A 236 0.85 -17.92 -3.73
N GLU A 237 1.26 -18.32 -2.54
CA GLU A 237 0.63 -19.44 -1.79
C GLU A 237 -0.79 -19.15 -1.29
N GLY A 238 -1.21 -17.88 -1.21
CA GLY A 238 -2.52 -17.49 -0.67
C GLY A 238 -2.66 -17.76 0.84
N THR A 239 -1.53 -17.91 1.55
CA THR A 239 -1.51 -18.19 3.00
C THR A 239 -1.59 -16.90 3.80
N VAL A 240 -2.42 -16.87 4.84
CA VAL A 240 -2.62 -15.69 5.68
C VAL A 240 -2.00 -15.92 7.06
N LEU A 241 -1.15 -15.00 7.50
CA LEU A 241 -0.66 -14.86 8.86
C LEU A 241 -1.42 -13.72 9.55
N GLN A 242 -1.66 -13.84 10.85
CA GLN A 242 -2.28 -12.79 11.67
C GLN A 242 -1.45 -12.54 12.93
N SER A 243 -1.49 -11.32 13.47
CA SER A 243 -0.76 -10.93 14.69
C SER A 243 -1.11 -11.84 15.88
N GLN A 244 -2.38 -12.21 16.06
CA GLN A 244 -2.79 -13.29 16.96
C GLN A 244 -2.77 -14.68 16.27
N PRO A 245 -1.86 -15.60 16.65
CA PRO A 245 -1.66 -16.88 15.97
C PRO A 245 -2.74 -17.94 16.27
N GLU A 246 -3.62 -17.71 17.25
CA GLU A 246 -4.63 -18.69 17.68
C GLU A 246 -5.81 -18.82 16.68
N ILE A 247 -5.99 -17.83 15.81
CA ILE A 247 -6.99 -17.85 14.73
C ILE A 247 -6.24 -17.89 13.39
N ARG A 248 -5.61 -19.03 13.08
CA ARG A 248 -5.13 -19.25 11.71
C ARG A 248 -6.33 -19.32 10.78
N GLN A 249 -6.51 -18.30 9.94
CA GLN A 249 -7.49 -18.36 8.87
C GLN A 249 -7.03 -19.40 7.83
N ARG A 250 -7.97 -20.21 7.32
CA ARG A 250 -7.70 -21.04 6.14
C ARG A 250 -7.34 -20.11 4.98
N GLY A 251 -6.28 -20.44 4.24
CA GLY A 251 -5.89 -19.70 3.05
C GLY A 251 -7.05 -19.53 2.07
N PHE A 252 -6.98 -18.52 1.22
CA PHE A 252 -7.99 -18.27 0.19
C PHE A 252 -7.53 -18.86 -1.15
N SER A 253 -8.49 -19.27 -1.99
CA SER A 253 -8.15 -19.71 -3.34
C SER A 253 -7.84 -18.50 -4.22
N MET A 254 -6.77 -18.59 -5.00
CA MET A 254 -6.43 -17.63 -6.06
C MET A 254 -7.29 -17.84 -7.31
N ASP A 255 -8.11 -18.90 -7.37
CA ASP A 255 -8.98 -19.23 -8.51
C ASP A 255 -10.22 -18.32 -8.56
N GLY A 256 -10.02 -17.04 -8.84
CA GLY A 256 -11.02 -16.17 -9.45
C GLY A 256 -11.08 -16.43 -10.97
N PRO A 257 -12.18 -16.07 -11.67
CA PRO A 257 -12.26 -16.28 -13.11
C PRO A 257 -11.06 -15.61 -13.79
N ALA A 258 -10.39 -16.37 -14.67
CA ALA A 258 -9.26 -15.87 -15.44
C ALA A 258 -9.62 -14.51 -16.08
N PRO A 259 -8.69 -13.53 -16.09
CA PRO A 259 -8.92 -12.29 -16.79
C PRO A 259 -9.32 -12.60 -18.24
N PRO A 260 -10.31 -11.88 -18.80
CA PRO A 260 -10.72 -12.11 -20.18
C PRO A 260 -9.51 -11.97 -21.10
N PRO A 261 -9.37 -12.81 -22.14
CA PRO A 261 -8.27 -12.68 -23.08
C PRO A 261 -8.26 -11.26 -23.65
N PRO A 262 -7.07 -10.70 -23.93
CA PRO A 262 -6.97 -9.36 -24.49
C PRO A 262 -7.84 -9.25 -25.75
N PRO A 263 -8.55 -8.12 -25.96
CA PRO A 263 -9.40 -7.95 -27.11
C PRO A 263 -8.57 -8.24 -28.37
N ARG A 264 -9.04 -9.19 -29.19
CA ARG A 264 -8.43 -9.48 -30.48
C ARG A 264 -8.34 -8.16 -31.24
N ARG A 265 -7.12 -7.77 -31.62
CA ARG A 265 -6.92 -6.62 -32.53
C ARG A 265 -7.91 -6.77 -33.68
N PRO A 266 -8.73 -5.76 -33.98
CA PRO A 266 -9.66 -5.86 -35.10
C PRO A 266 -8.83 -6.22 -36.35
N GLN A 267 -9.15 -7.35 -36.96
CA GLN A 267 -8.66 -7.66 -38.29
C GLN A 267 -9.12 -6.52 -39.19
N VAL A 268 -8.17 -5.72 -39.66
CA VAL A 268 -8.43 -4.73 -40.69
C VAL A 268 -8.79 -5.51 -41.94
N ASN A 269 -10.09 -5.74 -42.14
CA ASN A 269 -10.63 -6.17 -43.42
C ASN A 269 -10.33 -5.04 -44.40
N LYS A 270 -9.32 -5.24 -45.26
CA LYS A 270 -9.12 -4.40 -46.43
C LYS A 270 -10.38 -4.50 -47.31
N PRO A 271 -11.07 -3.40 -47.63
CA PRO A 271 -12.22 -3.45 -48.50
C PRO A 271 -11.80 -3.85 -49.93
N TRP A 272 -12.58 -4.73 -50.54
CA TRP A 272 -12.31 -5.41 -51.81
C TRP A 272 -12.67 -4.58 -53.06
N TRP A 273 -12.62 -3.25 -52.98
CA TRP A 273 -12.86 -2.37 -54.13
C TRP A 273 -11.93 -1.14 -54.12
N LYS A 274 -10.67 -1.33 -54.49
CA LYS A 274 -9.87 -0.30 -55.16
C LYS A 274 -8.99 -0.98 -56.20
N VAL A 275 -9.63 -1.30 -57.32
CA VAL A 275 -9.00 -1.32 -58.64
C VAL A 275 -9.40 0.02 -59.28
N TRP A 276 -8.46 0.59 -60.04
CA TRP A 276 -8.39 1.95 -60.63
C TRP A 276 -7.71 2.99 -59.74
#